data_AF-A0AAW3JQJ8-F1
#
_entry.id   AF-A0AAW3JQJ8-F1
#
_cell.length_a   1.000
_cell.length_b   1.000
_cell.length_c   1.000
_cell.angle_alpha   90.00
_cell.angle_beta   90.00
_cell.angle_gamma   90.00
#
_symmetry.space_group_name_H-M   'P 1'
#
loop_
_entity.id
_entity.type
_entity.pdbx_description
1 polymer ?
#
loop_
_entity_poly.entity_id
_entity_poly.type
_entity_poly.pdbx_seq_one_letter_code
_entity_poly.pdbx_strand_id
1 'polypeptide(L)'
;MPSEKSGVLYNELLKKGFNKELCKEIAYRYMNTDYTATRMLGYLYRVSSLSEEMLIDEMLAILDDCERFRKKHEMESAQAAINKVYNNRLD
;
A
#
# COMPACT_ATOMS: atom_id res chain seq x y z
N MET A 1 -0.40 -12.74 7.16
CA MET A 1 -0.27 -12.05 8.47
C MET A 1 0.16 -10.61 8.21
N PRO A 2 -0.26 -9.63 9.03
CA PRO A 2 0.21 -8.26 8.89
C PRO A 2 1.72 -8.18 9.09
N SER A 3 2.35 -7.26 8.38
CA SER A 3 3.79 -7.04 8.46
C SER A 3 4.24 -6.48 9.83
N GLU A 4 5.52 -6.63 10.16
CA GLU A 4 6.10 -5.97 11.35
C GLU A 4 5.93 -4.44 11.27
N LYS A 5 6.06 -3.87 10.07
CA LYS A 5 5.85 -2.44 9.82
C LYS A 5 4.41 -2.00 10.08
N SER A 6 3.42 -2.87 9.87
CA SER A 6 2.02 -2.60 10.23
C SER A 6 1.86 -2.38 11.74
N GLY A 7 2.59 -3.13 12.57
CA GLY A 7 2.60 -2.91 14.03
C GLY A 7 3.22 -1.56 14.42
N VAL A 8 4.29 -1.16 13.74
CA VAL A 8 4.90 0.18 13.91
C VAL A 8 3.90 1.27 13.53
N LEU A 9 3.25 1.15 12.38
CA LEU A 9 2.22 2.09 11.92
C LEU A 9 1.07 2.21 12.90
N TYR A 10 0.55 1.09 13.40
CA TYR A 10 -0.51 1.09 14.41
C TYR A 10 -0.12 1.91 15.64
N ASN A 11 1.09 1.72 16.15
CA ASN A 11 1.58 2.47 17.31
C ASN A 11 1.76 3.97 17.02
N GLU A 12 2.22 4.34 15.83
CA GLU A 12 2.34 5.76 15.44
C GLU A 12 0.98 6.45 15.31
N LEU A 13 -0.04 5.77 14.78
CA LEU A 13 -1.40 6.31 14.72
C LEU A 13 -1.99 6.50 16.12
N LEU A 14 -1.77 5.55 17.04
CA LEU A 14 -2.18 5.71 18.44
C LEU A 14 -1.49 6.89 19.11
N LYS A 15 -0.18 7.09 18.90
CA LYS A 15 0.57 8.23 19.46
C LYS A 15 0.03 9.58 18.97
N LYS A 16 -0.50 9.64 17.75
CA LYS A 16 -1.16 10.82 17.19
C LYS A 16 -2.59 11.04 17.72
N GLY A 17 -3.12 10.13 18.54
CA GLY A 17 -4.40 10.29 19.23
C GLY A 17 -5.62 9.77 18.46
N PHE A 18 -5.43 9.02 17.37
CA PHE A 18 -6.54 8.45 16.62
C PHE A 18 -7.25 7.33 17.37
N ASN A 19 -8.52 7.10 17.01
CA ASN A 19 -9.32 6.02 17.57
C ASN A 19 -8.65 4.65 17.35
N LYS A 20 -8.62 3.81 18.39
CA LYS A 20 -7.94 2.51 18.36
C LYS A 20 -8.44 1.57 17.25
N GLU A 21 -9.75 1.56 17.00
CA GLU A 21 -10.33 0.67 15.98
C GLU A 21 -9.98 1.16 14.58
N LEU A 22 -10.01 2.47 14.36
CA LEU A 22 -9.51 3.07 13.12
C LEU A 22 -8.05 2.72 12.88
N CYS A 23 -7.19 2.90 13.89
CA CYS A 23 -5.76 2.56 13.80
C CYS A 23 -5.56 1.10 13.41
N LYS A 24 -6.36 0.20 13.99
CA LYS A 24 -6.31 -1.24 13.73
C LYS A 24 -6.74 -1.57 12.30
N GLU A 25 -7.85 -0.99 11.83
CA GLU A 25 -8.31 -1.16 10.44
C GLU A 25 -7.25 -0.66 9.45
N ILE A 26 -6.74 0.56 9.63
CA ILE A 26 -5.73 1.13 8.73
C ILE A 26 -4.47 0.26 8.74
N ALA A 27 -3.92 -0.07 9.90
CA ALA A 27 -2.64 -0.76 9.99
C ALA A 27 -2.71 -2.22 9.55
N TYR A 28 -3.72 -2.97 10.00
CA TYR A 28 -3.71 -4.43 9.84
C TYR A 28 -4.60 -4.94 8.71
N ARG A 29 -5.56 -4.14 8.24
CA ARG A 29 -6.41 -4.51 7.09
C ARG A 29 -5.90 -3.89 5.79
N TYR A 30 -5.65 -2.58 5.78
CA TYR A 30 -5.34 -1.86 4.54
C TYR A 30 -3.84 -1.66 4.31
N MET A 31 -3.09 -1.31 5.34
CA MET A 31 -1.64 -1.09 5.30
C MET A 31 -0.88 -2.32 5.82
N ASN A 32 -1.33 -3.51 5.41
CA ASN A 32 -0.93 -4.79 6.00
C ASN A 32 0.39 -5.38 5.43
N THR A 33 0.97 -4.74 4.41
CA THR A 33 2.26 -5.14 3.80
C THR A 33 3.36 -4.17 4.21
N ASP A 34 4.62 -4.59 4.14
CA ASP A 34 5.75 -3.68 4.39
C ASP A 34 5.73 -2.46 3.45
N TYR A 35 5.33 -2.65 2.19
CA TYR A 35 5.25 -1.55 1.22
C TYR A 35 4.21 -0.51 1.65
N THR A 36 2.96 -0.93 1.85
CA THR A 36 1.87 -0.01 2.20
C THR A 36 2.09 0.65 3.57
N ALA A 37 2.54 -0.11 4.57
CA ALA A 37 2.87 0.42 5.89
C ALA A 37 4.03 1.44 5.86
N THR A 38 5.10 1.15 5.11
CA THR A 38 6.26 2.06 5.00
C THR A 38 5.88 3.37 4.31
N ARG A 39 5.03 3.31 3.28
CA ARG A 39 4.53 4.51 2.60
C ARG A 39 3.73 5.40 3.55
N MET A 40 2.80 4.82 4.29
CA MET A 40 2.00 5.54 5.28
C MET A 40 2.88 6.12 6.40
N LEU A 41 3.83 5.35 6.94
CA LEU A 41 4.80 5.86 7.93
C LEU A 41 5.60 7.05 7.42
N GLY A 42 6.04 7.00 6.15
CA GLY A 42 6.73 8.12 5.51
C GLY A 42 5.85 9.37 5.38
N TYR A 43 4.55 9.20 5.10
CA TYR A 43 3.60 10.30 5.11
C TYR A 43 3.44 10.89 6.52
N LEU A 44 3.21 10.05 7.53
CA LEU A 44 3.06 10.47 8.93
C LEU A 44 4.27 11.25 9.48
N TYR A 45 5.47 10.97 8.97
CA TYR A 45 6.70 11.69 9.32
C TYR A 45 6.72 13.14 8.80
N ARG A 46 6.07 13.40 7.66
CA ARG A 46 6.05 14.72 7.01
C ARG A 46 4.90 15.62 7.48
N VAL A 47 3.90 15.05 8.17
CA VAL A 47 2.68 15.77 8.55
C VAL A 47 2.63 16.01 10.06
N SER A 48 2.69 17.29 10.45
CA SER A 48 2.70 17.74 11.84
C SER A 48 1.30 17.73 12.48
N SER A 49 0.27 18.17 11.75
CA SER A 49 -1.14 18.11 12.16
C SER A 49 -1.92 17.28 11.15
N LEU A 50 -2.58 16.22 11.59
CA LEU A 50 -3.26 15.26 10.73
C LEU A 50 -4.71 15.10 11.16
N SER A 51 -5.65 15.32 10.24
CA SER A 51 -7.06 14.97 10.43
C SER A 51 -7.32 13.51 10.03
N GLU A 52 -8.45 12.96 10.47
CA GLU A 52 -8.90 11.63 10.07
C GLU A 52 -9.15 11.53 8.55
N GLU A 53 -9.70 12.59 7.94
CA GLU A 53 -9.92 12.68 6.50
C GLU A 53 -8.60 12.58 5.71
N MET A 54 -7.60 13.39 6.07
CA MET A 54 -6.28 13.36 5.43
C MET A 54 -5.60 11.99 5.56
N LEU A 55 -5.79 11.33 6.70
CA LEU A 55 -5.25 10.00 6.94
C LEU A 55 -5.92 8.95 6.03
N ILE A 56 -7.24 9.02 5.88
CA ILE A 56 -8.00 8.11 5.00
C ILE A 56 -7.68 8.38 3.53
N ASP A 57 -7.56 9.64 3.13
CA ASP A 57 -7.23 10.01 1.75
C ASP A 57 -5.86 9.48 1.34
N GLU A 58 -4.84 9.66 2.18
CA GLU A 58 -3.52 9.11 1.90
C GLU A 58 -3.54 7.58 1.84
N MET A 59 -4.33 6.93 2.72
CA MET A 59 -4.49 5.47 2.69
C MET A 59 -5.07 5.01 1.36
N LEU A 60 -6.12 5.68 0.87
CA LEU A 60 -6.75 5.38 -0.42
C LEU A 60 -5.80 5.65 -1.59
N ALA A 61 -5.04 6.74 -1.55
CA ALA A 61 -4.05 7.06 -2.58
C ALA A 61 -2.94 5.97 -2.67
N ILE A 62 -2.44 5.51 -1.52
CA ILE A 62 -1.44 4.43 -1.47
C ILE A 62 -2.01 3.12 -2.05
N LEU A 63 -3.28 2.80 -1.75
CA LEU A 63 -3.93 1.60 -2.28
C LEU A 63 -4.13 1.68 -3.80
N ASP A 64 -4.58 2.83 -4.32
CA ASP A 64 -4.75 3.04 -5.77
C ASP A 64 -3.40 2.89 -6.51
N ASP A 65 -2.33 3.47 -5.97
CA ASP A 65 -0.98 3.31 -6.51
C ASP A 65 -0.52 1.84 -6.53
N CYS A 66 -0.81 1.08 -5.46
CA CYS A 66 -0.52 -0.35 -5.40
C CYS A 66 -1.27 -1.13 -6.48
N GLU A 67 -2.56 -0.84 -6.68
CA GLU A 67 -3.38 -1.51 -7.68
C GLU A 67 -2.92 -1.19 -9.10
N ARG A 68 -2.55 0.06 -9.37
CA ARG A 68 -1.98 0.47 -10.66
C ARG A 68 -0.69 -0.27 -10.95
N PHE A 69 0.20 -0.41 -9.97
CA PHE A 69 1.44 -1.16 -10.11
C PHE A 69 1.18 -2.65 -10.40
N ARG A 70 0.27 -3.29 -9.65
CA ARG A 70 -0.12 -4.68 -9.89
C ARG A 70 -0.68 -4.89 -11.30
N LYS A 71 -1.63 -4.05 -11.72
CA LYS A 71 -2.19 -4.11 -13.08
C LYS A 71 -1.13 -3.96 -14.15
N LYS A 72 -0.19 -3.03 -13.97
CA LYS A 72 0.92 -2.84 -14.91
C LYS A 72 1.76 -4.10 -15.02
N HIS A 73 2.12 -4.72 -13.90
CA HIS A 73 2.92 -5.94 -13.90
C HIS A 73 2.19 -7.14 -14.53
N GLU A 74 0.89 -7.27 -14.30
CA GLU A 74 0.04 -8.28 -14.95
C GLU A 74 0.02 -8.10 -16.48
N MET A 75 -0.14 -6.87 -16.96
CA MET A 75 -0.11 -6.55 -18.39
C MET A 75 1.27 -6.84 -19.02
N GLU A 76 2.37 -6.47 -18.36
CA GLU A 76 3.73 -6.75 -18.82
C GLU A 76 4.01 -8.26 -18.91
N SER A 77 3.50 -9.03 -17.94
CA SER A 77 3.62 -10.49 -17.93
C SER A 77 2.82 -11.14 -19.06
N ALA A 78 1.61 -10.65 -19.32
CA ALA A 78 0.79 -11.10 -20.44
C ALA A 78 1.47 -10.79 -21.79
N GLN A 79 2.03 -9.59 -21.94
CA GLN A 79 2.77 -9.21 -23.15
C GLN A 79 4.03 -10.08 -23.36
N ALA A 80 4.77 -10.37 -22.29
CA ALA A 80 5.95 -11.25 -22.37
C ALA A 80 5.58 -12.68 -22.78
N ALA A 81 4.44 -13.20 -22.29
CA ALA A 81 3.94 -14.51 -22.71
C ALA A 81 3.55 -14.54 -24.19
N ILE A 82 2.86 -13.49 -24.68
CA ILE A 82 2.50 -13.35 -26.09
C ILE A 82 3.77 -13.29 -26.98
N ASN A 83 4.75 -12.47 -26.62
CA ASN A 83 5.99 -12.33 -27.40
C ASN A 83 6.75 -13.66 -27.51
N LYS A 84 6.77 -14.49 -26.45
CA LYS A 84 7.36 -15.84 -26.50
C LYS A 84 6.66 -16.73 -27.52
N VAL A 85 5.32 -16.71 -27.58
CA VAL A 85 4.56 -17.50 -28.56
C VAL A 85 4.84 -17.04 -29.99
N TYR A 86 4.93 -15.72 -30.23
CA TYR A 86 5.27 -15.19 -31.56
C TYR A 86 6.67 -15.58 -32.01
N ASN A 87 7.67 -15.43 -31.13
CA ASN A 87 9.05 -15.76 -31.47
C ASN A 87 9.24 -17.26 -31.70
N ASN A 88 8.61 -18.12 -30.89
CA ASN A 88 8.69 -19.58 -31.03
C ASN A 88 7.88 -20.15 -32.22
N ARG A 89 7.11 -19.32 -32.94
CA ARG A 89 6.37 -19.72 -34.15
C ARG A 89 7.06 -19.28 -35.45
N LEU A 90 8.15 -18.53 -35.34
CA LEU A 90 8.97 -18.07 -36.46
C LEU A 90 10.25 -18.89 -36.65
N ASP A 91 10.45 -19.91 -35.81
CA ASP A 91 11.41 -21.02 -35.96
C ASP A 91 10.67 -22.27 -36.49
#